data_AF-A0A4Q3G2Z3-F1
#
_entry.id   AF-A0A4Q3G2Z3-F1
#
_cell.length_a   1.000
_cell.length_b   1.000
_cell.length_c   1.000
_cell.angle_alpha   90.00
_cell.angle_beta   90.00
_cell.angle_gamma   90.00
#
_symmetry.space_group_name_H-M   'P 1'
#
loop_
_entity.id
_entity.type
_entity.pdbx_description
1 polymer ?
#
loop_
_entity_poly.entity_id
_entity_poly.type
_entity_poly.pdbx_seq_one_letter_code
_entity_poly.pdbx_strand_id
1 'polypeptide(L)'
;MAKAAFHKSQKVFVKPVGTWAVVEAVLPQWVKGLDEPLKIYYDVGLGREFSASELIADKASAPTDDLAEFDNWRINRAPNRWKDTAEVPNHPQPGTYPVVTTDEKNWGGWRVPSAEYDRDPQRIEFQARIIEVAPHLMRISKSLAQFGHNHSDDMPAELVELAKKANILLRRVYETPSDPYNTNIAVE
;
A
#
# COMPACT_ATOMS: atom_id res chain seq x y z
N MET A 1 -15.69 3.04 -28.29
CA MET A 1 -14.77 2.58 -29.35
C MET A 1 -13.59 1.90 -28.70
N ALA A 2 -13.11 0.78 -29.23
CA ALA A 2 -12.11 -0.05 -28.54
C ALA A 2 -10.72 0.14 -29.16
N LYS A 3 -9.77 0.64 -28.35
CA LYS A 3 -8.33 0.59 -28.66
C LYS A 3 -7.70 -0.59 -27.94
N ALA A 4 -6.67 -1.19 -28.56
CA ALA A 4 -5.93 -2.28 -27.93
C ALA A 4 -5.22 -1.73 -26.69
N ALA A 5 -5.50 -2.35 -25.54
CA ALA A 5 -4.86 -2.05 -24.26
C ALA A 5 -3.53 -2.80 -24.12
N PHE A 6 -3.36 -3.92 -24.82
CA PHE A 6 -2.17 -4.74 -24.81
C PHE A 6 -1.69 -5.01 -26.24
N HIS A 7 -0.39 -5.25 -26.42
CA HIS A 7 0.22 -5.57 -27.71
C HIS A 7 0.73 -7.02 -27.75
N LYS A 8 0.90 -7.54 -28.96
CA LYS A 8 1.51 -8.86 -29.17
C LYS A 8 2.89 -8.93 -28.50
N SER A 9 3.20 -10.08 -27.90
CA SER A 9 4.41 -10.35 -27.12
C SER A 9 4.53 -9.57 -25.81
N GLN A 10 3.47 -8.88 -25.36
CA GLN A 10 3.43 -8.28 -24.02
C GLN A 10 3.13 -9.34 -22.96
N LYS A 11 3.90 -9.35 -21.87
CA LYS A 11 3.61 -10.20 -20.70
C LYS A 11 2.46 -9.60 -19.88
N VAL A 12 1.50 -10.44 -19.52
CA VAL A 12 0.27 -10.07 -18.81
C VAL A 12 -0.09 -11.11 -17.76
N PHE A 13 -0.68 -10.67 -16.64
CA PHE A 13 -1.29 -11.55 -15.64
C PHE A 13 -2.77 -11.77 -15.96
N VAL A 14 -3.20 -13.03 -16.01
CA VAL A 14 -4.54 -13.46 -16.42
C VAL A 14 -5.40 -13.71 -15.19
N LYS A 15 -6.26 -12.76 -14.81
CA LYS A 15 -7.00 -12.79 -13.54
C LYS A 15 -7.85 -14.06 -13.31
N PRO A 16 -8.63 -14.56 -14.30
CA PRO A 16 -9.48 -15.74 -14.08
C PRO A 16 -8.70 -17.04 -13.88
N VAL A 17 -7.47 -17.11 -14.37
CA VAL A 17 -6.62 -18.32 -14.32
C VAL A 17 -5.55 -18.20 -13.22
N GLY A 18 -5.18 -16.98 -12.82
CA GLY A 18 -4.18 -16.74 -11.78
C GLY A 18 -2.75 -17.00 -12.23
N THR A 19 -2.43 -16.85 -13.52
CA THR A 19 -1.10 -17.12 -14.08
C THR A 19 -0.60 -15.99 -14.97
N TRP A 20 0.72 -15.92 -15.13
CA TRP A 20 1.36 -15.06 -16.13
C TRP A 20 1.36 -15.74 -17.50
N ALA A 21 1.05 -14.96 -18.53
CA ALA A 21 1.08 -15.40 -19.91
C ALA A 21 1.62 -14.27 -20.81
N VAL A 22 1.81 -14.59 -22.09
CA VAL A 22 2.23 -13.62 -23.10
C VAL A 22 1.08 -13.46 -24.10
N VAL A 23 0.78 -12.23 -24.49
CA VAL A 23 -0.23 -11.97 -25.53
C VAL A 23 0.30 -12.52 -26.86
N GLU A 24 -0.36 -13.55 -27.38
CA GLU A 24 -0.01 -14.18 -28.65
C GLU A 24 -0.64 -13.44 -29.83
N ALA A 25 -1.89 -12.99 -29.66
CA ALA A 25 -2.63 -12.26 -30.68
C ALA A 25 -3.58 -11.21 -30.08
N VAL A 26 -3.73 -10.10 -30.79
CA VAL A 26 -4.76 -9.08 -30.54
C VAL A 26 -5.89 -9.32 -31.54
N LEU A 27 -7.09 -9.62 -31.04
CA LEU A 27 -8.24 -10.08 -31.82
C LEU A 27 -9.33 -8.99 -31.85
N PRO A 28 -9.33 -8.09 -32.85
CA PRO A 28 -10.37 -7.10 -33.01
C PRO A 28 -11.68 -7.72 -33.50
N GLN A 29 -12.78 -7.41 -32.82
CA GLN A 29 -14.13 -7.79 -33.22
C GLN A 29 -14.76 -6.69 -34.07
N TRP A 30 -15.00 -7.00 -35.34
CA TRP A 30 -15.57 -6.08 -36.33
C TRP A 30 -17.07 -6.25 -36.48
N VAL A 31 -17.77 -5.14 -36.76
CA VAL A 31 -19.20 -5.13 -37.11
C VAL A 31 -19.36 -4.36 -38.42
N LYS A 32 -20.25 -4.85 -39.29
CA LYS A 32 -20.50 -4.24 -40.62
C LYS A 32 -20.94 -2.77 -40.46
N GLY A 33 -20.35 -1.89 -41.27
CA GLY A 33 -20.70 -0.46 -41.30
C GLY A 33 -19.97 0.41 -40.27
N LEU A 34 -18.96 -0.13 -39.58
CA LEU A 34 -18.08 0.61 -38.68
C LEU A 34 -16.64 0.58 -39.18
N ASP A 35 -15.99 1.74 -39.19
CA ASP A 35 -14.59 1.89 -39.63
C ASP A 35 -13.58 1.45 -38.56
N GLU A 36 -14.05 1.16 -37.35
CA GLU A 36 -13.23 0.75 -36.20
C GLU A 36 -13.83 -0.47 -35.48
N PRO A 37 -13.00 -1.29 -34.79
CA PRO A 37 -13.47 -2.48 -34.09
C PRO A 37 -14.32 -2.14 -32.86
N LEU A 38 -15.38 -2.92 -32.65
CA LEU A 38 -16.33 -2.75 -31.54
C LEU A 38 -15.69 -3.15 -30.20
N LYS A 39 -14.96 -4.27 -30.20
CA LYS A 39 -14.28 -4.84 -29.04
C LYS A 39 -12.94 -5.41 -29.45
N ILE A 40 -12.06 -5.56 -28.48
CA ILE A 40 -10.75 -6.20 -28.68
C ILE A 40 -10.60 -7.27 -27.61
N TYR A 41 -10.32 -8.48 -28.07
CA TYR A 41 -9.96 -9.62 -27.26
C TYR A 41 -8.48 -9.95 -27.44
N TYR A 42 -7.95 -10.76 -26.53
CA TYR A 42 -6.56 -11.17 -26.52
C TYR A 42 -6.48 -12.69 -26.40
N ASP A 43 -5.68 -13.29 -27.28
CA ASP A 43 -5.23 -14.66 -27.10
C ASP A 43 -3.93 -14.66 -26.31
N VAL A 44 -3.86 -15.54 -25.31
CA VAL A 44 -2.73 -15.74 -24.42
C VAL A 44 -2.33 -17.22 -24.30
N GLY A 45 -2.84 -18.09 -25.19
CA GLY A 45 -2.49 -19.51 -25.22
C GLY A 45 -3.16 -20.36 -24.14
N LEU A 46 -4.24 -19.87 -23.50
CA LEU A 46 -4.94 -20.56 -22.39
C LEU A 46 -6.32 -21.13 -22.80
N GLY A 47 -6.51 -21.41 -24.10
CA GLY A 47 -7.68 -22.13 -24.61
C GLY A 47 -8.97 -21.30 -24.73
N ARG A 48 -8.93 -19.99 -24.46
CA ARG A 48 -9.99 -19.04 -24.80
C ARG A 48 -9.45 -17.63 -24.97
N GLU A 49 -10.29 -16.77 -25.51
CA GLU A 49 -10.05 -15.34 -25.63
C GLU A 49 -10.36 -14.61 -24.32
N PHE A 50 -9.59 -13.56 -24.02
CA PHE A 50 -9.74 -12.73 -22.82
C PHE A 50 -10.00 -11.27 -23.19
N SER A 51 -10.83 -10.60 -22.40
CA SER A 51 -11.04 -9.15 -22.50
C SER A 51 -9.93 -8.37 -21.79
N ALA A 52 -9.79 -7.08 -22.12
CA ALA A 52 -8.80 -6.23 -21.45
C ALA A 52 -8.98 -6.18 -19.91
N SER A 53 -10.22 -6.26 -19.43
CA SER A 53 -10.55 -6.26 -17.99
C SER A 53 -10.04 -7.50 -17.24
N GLU A 54 -9.79 -8.60 -17.95
CA GLU A 54 -9.30 -9.87 -17.38
C GLU A 54 -7.77 -9.95 -17.34
N LEU A 55 -7.07 -8.98 -17.93
CA LEU A 55 -5.63 -8.95 -18.03
C LEU A 55 -5.04 -7.77 -17.23
N ILE A 56 -3.83 -7.96 -16.71
CA ILE A 56 -3.04 -6.91 -16.05
C ILE A 56 -1.68 -6.88 -16.75
N ALA A 57 -1.21 -5.70 -17.16
CA ALA A 57 0.13 -5.57 -17.73
C ALA A 57 1.19 -5.95 -16.70
N ASP A 58 2.26 -6.59 -17.14
CA ASP A 58 3.50 -6.60 -16.36
C ASP A 58 4.00 -5.16 -16.23
N LYS A 59 3.83 -4.56 -15.04
CA LYS A 59 4.19 -3.17 -14.76
C LYS A 59 5.70 -2.97 -14.56
N ALA A 60 6.52 -4.00 -14.75
CA ALA A 60 7.96 -3.97 -14.48
C ALA A 60 8.80 -2.91 -15.25
N SER A 61 8.20 -2.07 -16.09
CA SER A 61 8.90 -1.04 -16.87
C SER A 61 8.41 0.40 -16.70
N ALA A 62 7.34 0.66 -15.94
CA ALA A 62 7.03 2.01 -15.48
C ALA A 62 7.56 2.14 -14.05
N PRO A 63 8.19 3.27 -13.66
CA PRO A 63 8.27 3.62 -12.26
C PRO A 63 6.83 3.94 -11.83
N THR A 64 6.04 2.90 -11.57
CA THR A 64 4.95 3.05 -10.62
C THR A 64 5.61 3.49 -9.33
N ASP A 65 5.02 4.49 -8.69
CA ASP A 65 5.33 4.76 -7.31
C ASP A 65 4.88 3.51 -6.53
N ASP A 66 5.74 2.49 -6.48
CA ASP A 66 5.48 1.21 -5.83
C ASP A 66 5.16 1.44 -4.34
N LEU A 67 5.47 2.63 -3.83
CA LEU A 67 5.12 3.06 -2.49
C LEU A 67 3.65 3.48 -2.32
N ALA A 68 2.94 3.83 -3.40
CA ALA A 68 1.54 4.25 -3.34
C ALA A 68 0.60 3.13 -2.84
N GLU A 69 0.99 1.86 -2.98
CA GLU A 69 0.25 0.75 -2.38
C GLU A 69 0.34 0.72 -0.84
N PHE A 70 1.37 1.34 -0.24
CA PHE A 70 1.53 1.47 1.21
C PHE A 70 0.83 2.66 1.82
N ASP A 71 0.33 3.62 1.02
CA ASP A 71 -0.42 4.78 1.52
C ASP A 71 -1.70 4.38 2.29
N ASN A 72 -2.14 3.13 2.13
CA ASN A 72 -3.28 2.56 2.85
C ASN A 72 -2.91 2.05 4.26
N TRP A 73 -1.64 1.95 4.64
CA TRP A 73 -1.25 1.40 5.93
C TRP A 73 -1.61 2.36 7.06
N ARG A 74 -2.34 1.86 8.05
CA ARG A 74 -2.91 2.67 9.12
C ARG A 74 -3.01 1.89 10.42
N ILE A 75 -2.94 2.61 11.54
CA ILE A 75 -3.18 2.03 12.85
C ILE A 75 -4.67 2.19 13.18
N ASN A 76 -5.35 1.07 13.35
CA ASN A 76 -6.68 0.98 13.92
C ASN A 76 -6.61 0.48 15.37
N ARG A 77 -7.73 0.52 16.09
CA ARG A 77 -7.84 -0.12 17.42
C ARG A 77 -8.90 -1.22 17.38
N ALA A 78 -8.58 -2.36 17.97
CA ALA A 78 -9.51 -3.47 18.15
C ALA A 78 -9.88 -3.65 19.64
N PRO A 79 -11.09 -4.17 19.95
CA PRO A 79 -11.49 -4.45 21.32
C PRO A 79 -10.67 -5.58 21.93
N ASN A 80 -10.26 -5.41 23.18
CA ASN A 80 -9.61 -6.44 23.97
C ASN A 80 -10.67 -7.46 24.44
N ARG A 81 -10.42 -8.74 24.21
CA ARG A 81 -11.35 -9.83 24.57
C ARG A 81 -11.20 -10.30 26.02
N TRP A 82 -10.09 -9.98 26.68
CA TRP A 82 -9.75 -10.50 28.00
C TRP A 82 -9.88 -9.50 29.12
N LYS A 83 -9.88 -8.20 28.82
CA LYS A 83 -9.97 -7.14 29.82
C LYS A 83 -10.84 -6.00 29.32
N ASP A 84 -11.84 -5.64 30.12
CA ASP A 84 -12.70 -4.49 29.84
C ASP A 84 -12.08 -3.19 30.35
N THR A 85 -12.63 -2.06 29.88
CA THR A 85 -12.15 -0.72 30.22
C THR A 85 -12.11 -0.47 31.74
N ALA A 86 -13.08 -1.01 32.48
CA ALA A 86 -13.19 -0.88 33.93
C ALA A 86 -12.07 -1.60 34.71
N GLU A 87 -11.48 -2.66 34.13
CA GLU A 87 -10.44 -3.47 34.78
C GLU A 87 -9.03 -2.88 34.60
N VAL A 88 -8.87 -1.94 33.66
CA VAL A 88 -7.58 -1.30 33.33
C VAL A 88 -7.70 0.23 33.20
N PRO A 89 -8.17 0.94 34.25
CA PRO A 89 -8.44 2.37 34.18
C PRO A 89 -7.18 3.23 33.96
N ASN A 90 -6.01 2.74 34.37
CA ASN A 90 -4.72 3.44 34.20
C ASN A 90 -4.01 3.10 32.88
N HIS A 91 -4.63 2.31 31.99
CA HIS A 91 -4.07 2.04 30.68
C HIS A 91 -4.27 3.27 29.78
N PRO A 92 -3.28 3.68 28.95
CA PRO A 92 -3.40 4.87 28.10
C PRO A 92 -4.63 4.85 27.18
N GLN A 93 -5.08 3.63 26.82
CA GLN A 93 -6.20 3.40 25.93
C GLN A 93 -6.95 2.11 26.36
N PRO A 94 -7.77 2.15 27.42
CA PRO A 94 -8.37 0.98 28.06
C PRO A 94 -9.21 0.11 27.11
N GLY A 95 -9.32 -1.20 27.40
CA GLY A 95 -10.22 -2.13 26.69
C GLY A 95 -9.94 -2.34 25.20
N THR A 96 -8.82 -1.84 24.67
CA THR A 96 -8.48 -1.92 23.23
C THR A 96 -6.98 -2.11 23.01
N TYR A 97 -6.57 -2.56 21.83
CA TYR A 97 -5.16 -2.67 21.42
C TYR A 97 -4.94 -2.17 19.99
N PRO A 98 -3.74 -1.67 19.66
CA PRO A 98 -3.43 -1.18 18.31
C PRO A 98 -3.30 -2.32 17.30
N VAL A 99 -3.72 -2.06 16.08
CA VAL A 99 -3.78 -3.01 14.97
C VAL A 99 -3.30 -2.30 13.72
N VAL A 100 -2.19 -2.76 13.10
CA VAL A 100 -1.70 -2.20 11.84
C VAL A 100 -2.46 -2.84 10.70
N THR A 101 -3.32 -2.11 10.00
CA THR A 101 -4.06 -2.63 8.83
C THR A 101 -3.26 -2.33 7.57
N THR A 102 -3.00 -3.36 6.76
CA THR A 102 -2.13 -3.29 5.56
C THR A 102 -2.89 -3.53 4.26
N ASP A 103 -4.19 -3.84 4.35
CA ASP A 103 -5.12 -4.04 3.26
C ASP A 103 -6.14 -2.89 3.16
N GLU A 104 -6.83 -2.83 2.03
CA GLU A 104 -7.88 -1.83 1.77
C GLU A 104 -9.09 -2.06 2.70
N LYS A 105 -9.40 -3.32 3.00
CA LYS A 105 -10.52 -3.70 3.87
C LYS A 105 -10.06 -3.63 5.33
N ASN A 106 -10.89 -3.11 6.24
CA ASN A 106 -10.54 -3.05 7.67
C ASN A 106 -10.70 -4.44 8.36
N TRP A 107 -10.27 -5.54 7.75
CA TRP A 107 -10.60 -6.91 8.18
C TRP A 107 -9.54 -7.59 9.06
N GLY A 108 -8.64 -6.81 9.64
CA GLY A 108 -7.70 -7.29 10.63
C GLY A 108 -6.45 -6.43 10.72
N GLY A 109 -5.54 -6.84 11.59
CA GLY A 109 -4.18 -6.34 11.60
C GLY A 109 -3.28 -7.18 10.72
N TRP A 110 -2.07 -6.67 10.51
CA TRP A 110 -0.97 -7.40 9.94
C TRP A 110 -0.73 -8.66 10.77
N ARG A 111 -0.80 -9.79 10.08
CA ARG A 111 -0.65 -11.16 10.58
C ARG A 111 -0.18 -12.00 9.41
N VAL A 112 0.16 -13.26 9.67
CA VAL A 112 0.53 -14.22 8.62
C VAL A 112 -0.47 -15.38 8.64
N PRO A 113 -1.68 -15.24 8.07
CA PRO A 113 -2.63 -16.33 7.95
C PRO A 113 -2.14 -17.29 6.88
N SER A 114 -2.11 -18.60 7.18
CA SER A 114 -1.62 -19.61 6.24
C SER A 114 -2.29 -19.51 4.86
N ALA A 115 -3.62 -19.35 4.81
CA ALA A 115 -4.36 -19.22 3.56
C ALA A 115 -4.03 -17.95 2.75
N GLU A 116 -3.60 -16.87 3.40
CA GLU A 116 -3.17 -15.64 2.71
C GLU A 116 -1.71 -15.76 2.27
N TYR A 117 -0.85 -16.36 3.10
CA TYR A 117 0.54 -16.62 2.77
C TYR A 117 0.69 -17.61 1.61
N ASP A 118 -0.11 -18.68 1.57
CA ASP A 118 -0.12 -19.66 0.48
C ASP A 118 -0.56 -19.01 -0.85
N ARG A 119 -1.40 -17.96 -0.79
CA ARG A 119 -1.88 -17.24 -1.97
C ARG A 119 -0.83 -16.27 -2.52
N ASP A 120 -0.15 -15.53 -1.65
CA ASP A 120 0.84 -14.52 -2.04
C ASP A 120 1.97 -14.40 -1.00
N PRO A 121 2.93 -15.34 -0.99
CA PRO A 121 4.00 -15.34 -0.01
C PRO A 121 4.96 -14.18 -0.22
N GLN A 122 5.17 -13.75 -1.48
CA GLN A 122 6.10 -12.66 -1.80
C GLN A 122 5.64 -11.34 -1.21
N ARG A 123 4.34 -11.03 -1.29
CA ARG A 123 3.76 -9.85 -0.65
C ARG A 123 3.98 -9.89 0.86
N ILE A 124 3.63 -10.99 1.53
CA ILE A 124 3.75 -11.07 2.99
C ILE A 124 5.21 -10.95 3.45
N GLU A 125 6.14 -11.62 2.79
CA GLU A 125 7.58 -11.50 3.05
C GLU A 125 8.10 -10.06 2.83
N PHE A 126 7.57 -9.38 1.82
CA PHE A 126 7.91 -7.98 1.57
C PHE A 126 7.40 -7.06 2.69
N GLN A 127 6.15 -7.24 3.14
CA GLN A 127 5.60 -6.50 4.28
C GLN A 127 6.41 -6.73 5.55
N ALA A 128 6.83 -7.99 5.81
CA ALA A 128 7.67 -8.34 6.94
C ALA A 128 9.01 -7.59 6.92
N ARG A 129 9.67 -7.49 5.76
CA ARG A 129 10.91 -6.72 5.59
C ARG A 129 10.72 -5.23 5.85
N ILE A 130 9.60 -4.62 5.42
CA ILE A 130 9.32 -3.20 5.73
C ILE A 130 9.22 -3.01 7.24
N ILE A 131 8.46 -3.86 7.92
CA ILE A 131 8.24 -3.77 9.37
C ILE A 131 9.56 -3.95 10.12
N GLU A 132 10.38 -4.92 9.71
CA GLU A 132 11.70 -5.19 10.29
C GLU A 132 12.66 -4.01 10.09
N VAL A 133 12.69 -3.40 8.91
CA VAL A 133 13.60 -2.29 8.57
C VAL A 133 13.11 -0.93 9.11
N ALA A 134 11.85 -0.80 9.53
CA ALA A 134 11.27 0.47 9.99
C ALA A 134 12.09 1.21 11.08
N PRO A 135 12.67 0.56 12.12
CA PRO A 135 13.51 1.24 13.10
C PRO A 135 14.80 1.80 12.49
N HIS A 136 15.34 1.17 11.45
CA HIS A 136 16.52 1.68 10.74
C HIS A 136 16.18 2.91 9.90
N LEU A 137 15.05 2.90 9.19
CA LEU A 137 14.53 4.08 8.48
C LEU A 137 14.27 5.24 9.44
N MET A 138 13.73 4.97 10.63
CA MET A 138 13.53 6.00 11.66
C MET A 138 14.84 6.68 12.07
N ARG A 139 15.95 5.94 12.21
CA ARG A 139 17.28 6.52 12.52
C ARG A 139 17.80 7.40 11.38
N ILE A 140 17.59 6.99 10.14
CA ILE A 140 17.96 7.78 8.96
C ILE A 140 17.13 9.07 8.93
N SER A 141 15.81 8.97 9.10
CA SER A 141 14.91 10.13 9.18
C SER A 141 15.31 11.10 10.29
N LYS A 142 15.70 10.60 11.47
CA LYS A 142 16.19 11.43 12.58
C LYS A 142 17.47 12.17 12.20
N SER A 143 18.40 11.49 11.55
CA SER A 143 19.67 12.08 11.12
C SER A 143 19.42 13.16 10.06
N LEU A 144 18.51 12.91 9.12
CA LEU A 144 18.12 13.87 8.08
C LEU A 144 17.43 15.10 8.68
N ALA A 145 16.49 14.91 9.61
CA ALA A 145 15.82 16.02 10.30
C ALA A 145 16.81 16.89 11.08
N GLN A 146 17.77 16.27 11.79
CA GLN A 146 18.81 16.99 12.52
C GLN A 146 19.75 17.75 11.58
N PHE A 147 20.14 17.13 10.46
CA PHE A 147 20.97 17.77 9.45
C PHE A 147 20.27 18.99 8.84
N GLY A 148 18.98 18.86 8.48
CA GLY A 148 18.14 19.96 8.03
C GLY A 148 18.03 21.10 9.03
N HIS A 149 17.93 20.79 10.33
CA HIS A 149 17.88 21.81 11.38
C HIS A 149 19.21 22.58 11.53
N ASN A 150 20.34 21.89 11.40
CA ASN A 150 21.66 22.48 11.63
C ASN A 150 22.20 23.27 10.42
N HIS A 151 21.72 22.96 9.21
CA HIS A 151 22.29 23.45 7.95
C HIS A 151 21.22 23.98 6.98
N SER A 152 20.07 24.47 7.49
CA SER A 152 18.93 24.85 6.64
C SER A 152 19.28 25.93 5.62
N ASP A 153 20.16 26.86 5.96
CA ASP A 153 20.44 28.05 5.15
C ASP A 153 21.32 27.73 3.93
N ASP A 154 22.13 26.67 4.02
CA ASP A 154 23.07 26.24 2.98
C ASP A 154 22.57 25.01 2.19
N MET A 155 21.35 24.54 2.47
CA MET A 155 20.81 23.29 1.93
C MET A 155 19.91 23.55 0.71
N PRO A 156 20.00 22.72 -0.36
CA PRO A 156 19.06 22.76 -1.46
C PRO A 156 17.60 22.63 -0.98
N ALA A 157 16.70 23.41 -1.57
CA ALA A 157 15.29 23.47 -1.16
C ALA A 157 14.61 22.09 -1.11
N GLU A 158 14.92 21.21 -2.06
CA GLU A 158 14.38 19.85 -2.11
C GLU A 158 14.79 19.00 -0.89
N LEU A 159 16.04 19.15 -0.41
CA LEU A 159 16.53 18.45 0.78
C LEU A 159 15.95 19.04 2.06
N VAL A 160 15.75 20.36 2.11
CA VAL A 160 15.05 21.02 3.22
C VAL A 160 13.62 20.47 3.37
N GLU A 161 12.90 20.32 2.26
CA GLU A 161 11.56 19.74 2.28
C GLU A 161 11.55 18.27 2.72
N LEU A 162 12.56 17.47 2.32
CA LEU A 162 12.70 16.10 2.80
C LEU A 162 13.00 16.04 4.31
N ALA A 163 13.85 16.94 4.83
CA ALA A 163 14.13 17.03 6.27
C ALA A 163 12.89 17.43 7.08
N LYS A 164 12.08 18.37 6.57
CA LYS A 164 10.78 18.72 7.17
C LYS A 164 9.82 17.53 7.19
N LYS A 165 9.69 16.79 6.08
CA LYS A 165 8.86 15.57 6.01
C LYS A 165 9.33 14.51 7.01
N ALA A 166 10.64 14.27 7.10
CA ALA A 166 11.21 13.36 8.09
C ALA A 166 10.85 13.76 9.52
N ASN A 167 10.91 15.06 9.84
CA ASN A 167 10.54 15.58 11.15
C ASN A 167 9.05 15.38 11.47
N ILE A 168 8.15 15.61 10.50
CA ILE A 168 6.70 15.36 10.65
C ILE A 168 6.43 13.88 10.94
N LEU A 169 7.10 12.96 10.22
CA LEU A 169 6.94 11.52 10.44
C LEU A 169 7.44 11.08 11.82
N LEU A 170 8.59 11.59 12.26
CA LEU A 170 9.12 11.32 13.60
C LEU A 170 8.17 11.83 14.69
N ARG A 171 7.62 13.03 14.51
CA ARG A 171 6.64 13.61 15.43
C ARG A 171 5.42 12.71 15.57
N ARG A 172 4.89 12.15 14.48
CA ARG A 172 3.77 11.19 14.52
C ARG A 172 4.07 9.93 15.33
N VAL A 173 5.33 9.48 15.35
CA VAL A 173 5.76 8.31 16.14
C VAL A 173 5.86 8.66 17.63
N TYR A 174 6.34 9.86 17.96
CA TYR A 174 6.50 10.31 19.34
C TYR A 174 5.21 10.85 19.96
N GLU A 175 4.29 11.38 19.15
CA GLU A 175 2.96 11.82 19.57
C GLU A 175 2.10 10.61 19.92
N THR A 176 2.09 10.27 21.20
CA THR A 176 1.05 9.40 21.76
C THR A 176 -0.26 10.19 21.73
N PRO A 177 -1.38 9.64 21.22
CA PRO A 177 -2.68 10.28 21.38
C PRO A 177 -2.87 10.59 22.86
N SER A 178 -2.99 11.89 23.15
CA SER A 178 -2.97 12.43 24.51
C SER A 178 -3.93 11.69 25.41
N ASP A 179 -3.38 11.30 26.56
CA ASP A 179 -4.04 11.09 27.83
C ASP A 179 -5.34 11.94 27.95
N PRO A 180 -6.54 11.34 28.06
CA PRO A 180 -7.78 12.09 28.17
C PRO A 180 -7.84 13.02 29.39
N TYR A 181 -6.90 12.92 30.35
CA TYR A 181 -6.81 13.78 31.52
C TYR A 181 -6.12 15.13 31.29
N ASN A 182 -5.50 15.39 30.13
CA ASN A 182 -4.78 16.65 29.89
C ASN A 182 -5.61 17.75 29.20
N THR A 183 -6.95 17.67 29.29
CA THR A 183 -7.86 18.65 28.66
C THR A 183 -8.43 19.71 29.62
N ASN A 184 -8.05 19.72 30.90
CA ASN A 184 -8.64 20.64 31.89
C ASN A 184 -7.62 21.28 32.83
N ILE A 185 -6.73 22.14 32.33
CA ILE A 185 -6.24 23.32 33.09
C ILE A 185 -5.97 24.46 32.11
N ALA A 186 -7.04 25.08 31.60
CA ALA A 186 -7.00 26.43 31.06
C ALA A 186 -8.42 27.01 30.93
N VAL A 187 -9.22 26.93 32.00
CA VAL A 187 -10.36 27.85 32.19
C VAL A 187 -10.56 28.07 33.69
N GLU A 188 -10.06 29.22 34.15
CA GLU A 188 -10.44 30.12 35.26
C GLU A 188 -9.23 30.70 35.97
#